data_AF-A0A1M4SC03-F1
#
_entry.id   AF-A0A1M4SC03-F1
#
_cell.length_a   1.000
_cell.length_b   1.000
_cell.length_c   1.000
_cell.angle_alpha   90.00
_cell.angle_beta   90.00
_cell.angle_gamma   90.00
#
_symmetry.space_group_name_H-M   'P 1'
#
loop_
_entity.id
_entity.type
_entity.pdbx_description
1 polymer ?
#
loop_
_entity_poly.entity_id
_entity_poly.type
_entity_poly.pdbx_seq_one_letter_code
_entity_poly.pdbx_strand_id
1 'polypeptide(L)'
;MKLSINKNKLRQKAADIRQALSRLTPVTKLTMEEFLADEQRVAASKYYLIVATEAAIDICNHLVARLTGRAPNSYADCFNILSGEHFLSPPLAERLIQMAKFRNLLIHRYGDIDDSKVYHIICNNLDDLELYLAEIAAMVKCEL
;
A
#
# COMPACT_ATOMS: atom_id res chain seq x y z
N MET A 1 -9.82 -27.03 4.88
CA MET A 1 -8.37 -27.04 5.17
C MET A 1 -7.93 -25.59 5.39
N LYS A 2 -7.57 -25.17 6.60
CA LYS A 2 -6.99 -23.83 6.83
C LYS A 2 -5.60 -23.82 6.23
N LEU A 3 -5.45 -23.13 5.11
CA LEU A 3 -4.18 -22.99 4.41
C LEU A 3 -3.22 -22.16 5.28
N SER A 4 -1.98 -22.63 5.48
CA SER A 4 -1.02 -21.95 6.38
C SER A 4 -0.56 -20.59 5.82
N ILE A 5 -0.40 -19.60 6.68
CA ILE A 5 0.17 -18.28 6.33
C ILE A 5 1.67 -18.43 6.03
N ASN A 6 2.09 -18.07 4.82
CA ASN A 6 3.50 -17.99 4.44
C ASN A 6 4.15 -16.70 4.99
N LYS A 7 4.83 -16.82 6.14
CA LYS A 7 5.52 -15.69 6.79
C LYS A 7 6.68 -15.11 5.96
N ASN A 8 7.38 -15.94 5.18
CA ASN A 8 8.48 -15.46 4.33
C ASN A 8 7.96 -14.54 3.22
N LYS A 9 6.81 -14.88 2.62
CA LYS A 9 6.13 -14.00 1.66
C LYS A 9 5.76 -12.66 2.29
N LEU A 10 5.24 -12.68 3.52
CA LEU A 10 4.90 -11.43 4.23
C LEU A 10 6.11 -10.55 4.47
N ARG A 11 7.22 -11.11 4.97
CA ARG A 11 8.46 -10.36 5.22
C ARG A 11 9.05 -9.78 3.93
N GLN A 12 9.04 -10.55 2.84
CA GLN A 12 9.52 -10.05 1.56
C GLN A 12 8.69 -8.83 1.12
N LYS A 13 7.36 -8.91 1.21
CA LYS A 13 6.49 -7.80 0.82
C LYS A 13 6.58 -6.61 1.75
N ALA A 14 6.78 -6.84 3.05
CA ALA A 14 7.07 -5.77 4.00
C ALA A 14 8.39 -5.07 3.65
N ALA A 15 9.44 -5.81 3.27
CA ALA A 15 10.69 -5.24 2.79
C ALA A 15 10.50 -4.43 1.50
N ASP A 16 9.71 -4.93 0.55
CA ASP A 16 9.38 -4.21 -0.69
C ASP A 16 8.67 -2.87 -0.38
N ILE A 17 7.71 -2.86 0.55
CA ILE A 17 7.03 -1.65 1.02
C ILE A 17 8.05 -0.66 1.58
N ARG A 18 8.85 -1.07 2.58
CA ARG A 18 9.79 -0.17 3.25
C ARG A 18 10.86 0.37 2.31
N GLN A 19 11.33 -0.46 1.38
CA GLN A 19 12.26 -0.02 0.36
C GLN A 19 11.63 1.07 -0.51
N ALA A 20 10.42 0.88 -1.01
CA ALA A 20 9.71 1.88 -1.79
C ALA A 20 9.46 3.18 -0.99
N LEU A 21 9.01 3.06 0.27
CA LEU A 21 8.83 4.21 1.17
C LEU A 21 10.13 5.00 1.36
N SER A 22 11.26 4.30 1.55
CA SER A 22 12.58 4.95 1.69
C SER A 22 13.00 5.75 0.46
N ARG A 23 12.54 5.35 -0.74
CA ARG A 23 12.77 6.08 -2.00
C ARG A 23 11.86 7.29 -2.14
N LEU A 24 10.71 7.29 -1.46
CA LEU A 24 9.77 8.41 -1.43
C LEU A 24 10.10 9.42 -0.33
N THR A 25 10.78 9.02 0.75
CA THR A 25 11.15 9.91 1.87
C THR A 25 11.86 11.20 1.45
N PRO A 26 12.79 11.22 0.47
CA PRO A 26 13.41 12.48 0.04
C PRO A 26 12.43 13.51 -0.51
N VAL A 27 11.30 13.08 -1.09
CA VAL A 27 10.28 13.96 -1.66
C VAL A 27 9.57 14.78 -0.59
N THR A 28 9.44 14.26 0.65
CA THR A 28 8.78 14.98 1.75
C THR A 28 9.54 16.22 2.22
N LYS A 29 10.79 16.38 1.76
CA LYS A 29 11.65 17.54 2.06
C LYS A 29 11.58 18.63 1.00
N LEU A 30 10.89 18.38 -0.10
CA LEU A 30 10.73 19.31 -1.20
C LEU A 30 9.44 20.10 -1.00
N THR A 31 9.34 21.24 -1.68
CA THR A 31 8.06 21.89 -1.95
C THR A 31 7.35 21.20 -3.12
N MET A 32 6.04 21.44 -3.25
CA MET A 32 5.28 20.92 -4.40
C MET A 32 5.83 21.43 -5.73
N GLU A 33 6.25 22.70 -5.79
CA GLU A 33 6.81 23.30 -7.01
C GLU A 33 8.13 22.61 -7.41
N GLU A 34 9.04 22.40 -6.46
CA GLU A 34 10.30 21.67 -6.70
C GLU A 34 10.07 20.22 -7.12
N PHE A 35 9.03 19.57 -6.59
CA PHE A 35 8.64 18.22 -7.00
C PHE A 35 8.13 18.21 -8.44
N LEU A 36 7.20 19.10 -8.78
CA LEU A 36 6.57 19.16 -10.11
C LEU A 36 7.52 19.63 -11.21
N ALA A 37 8.58 20.36 -10.86
CA ALA A 37 9.60 20.82 -11.81
C ALA A 37 10.51 19.70 -12.34
N ASP A 38 10.50 18.50 -11.74
CA ASP A 38 11.35 17.36 -12.12
C ASP A 38 10.50 16.16 -12.56
N GLU A 39 10.25 16.04 -13.87
CA GLU A 39 9.43 14.97 -14.45
C GLU A 39 9.96 13.56 -14.11
N GLN A 40 11.27 13.39 -14.03
CA GLN A 40 11.88 12.10 -13.71
C GLN A 40 11.60 11.72 -12.25
N ARG A 41 11.68 12.69 -11.34
CA ARG A 41 11.29 12.49 -9.94
C ARG A 41 9.82 12.14 -9.83
N VAL A 42 8.94 12.88 -10.52
CA VAL A 42 7.51 12.59 -10.52
C VAL A 42 7.22 11.17 -11.01
N ALA A 43 7.83 10.77 -12.13
CA ALA A 43 7.68 9.43 -12.70
C ALA A 43 8.19 8.34 -11.74
N ALA A 44 9.37 8.53 -11.13
CA ALA A 44 9.93 7.61 -10.14
C ALA A 44 9.03 7.50 -8.90
N SER A 45 8.50 8.63 -8.42
CA SER A 45 7.60 8.67 -7.26
C SER A 45 6.29 7.92 -7.51
N LYS A 46 5.68 8.08 -8.69
CA LYS A 46 4.51 7.28 -9.09
C LYS A 46 4.83 5.79 -9.05
N TYR A 47 5.98 5.39 -9.60
CA TYR A 47 6.40 4.00 -9.61
C TYR A 47 6.58 3.44 -8.20
N TYR A 48 7.30 4.13 -7.30
CA TYR A 48 7.49 3.65 -5.94
C TYR A 48 6.18 3.60 -5.14
N LEU A 49 5.26 4.55 -5.36
CA LEU A 49 3.94 4.49 -4.75
C LEU A 49 3.15 3.26 -5.23
N ILE A 50 3.19 2.96 -6.53
CA ILE A 50 2.62 1.72 -7.10
C ILE A 50 3.21 0.49 -6.42
N VAL A 51 4.54 0.40 -6.33
CA VAL A 51 5.24 -0.77 -5.73
C VAL A 51 4.81 -0.97 -4.28
N ALA A 52 4.81 0.11 -3.48
CA ALA A 52 4.44 0.03 -2.08
C ALA A 52 2.98 -0.43 -1.89
N THR A 53 2.06 0.16 -2.66
CA THR A 53 0.64 -0.22 -2.60
C THR A 53 0.40 -1.65 -3.11
N GLU A 54 1.08 -2.07 -4.19
CA GLU A 54 0.96 -3.43 -4.71
C GLU A 54 1.45 -4.47 -3.70
N ALA A 55 2.58 -4.21 -3.04
CA ALA A 55 3.11 -5.10 -2.01
C ALA A 55 2.15 -5.23 -0.81
N ALA A 56 1.47 -4.13 -0.43
CA ALA A 56 0.43 -4.18 0.60
C ALA A 56 -0.80 -5.00 0.15
N ILE A 57 -1.24 -4.84 -1.10
CA ILE A 57 -2.32 -5.63 -1.70
C ILE A 57 -1.93 -7.13 -1.74
N ASP A 58 -0.68 -7.46 -2.07
CA ASP A 58 -0.16 -8.84 -2.09
C ASP A 58 -0.22 -9.52 -0.72
N ILE A 59 0.14 -8.79 0.35
CA ILE A 59 0.00 -9.25 1.73
C ILE A 59 -1.49 -9.49 2.02
N CYS A 60 -2.31 -8.50 1.72
CA CYS A 60 -3.73 -8.50 1.97
C CYS A 60 -4.45 -9.68 1.31
N ASN A 61 -4.22 -9.89 0.00
CA ASN A 61 -4.74 -11.01 -0.77
C ASN A 61 -4.28 -12.36 -0.21
N HIS A 62 -3.00 -12.47 0.16
CA HIS A 62 -2.49 -13.69 0.77
C HIS A 62 -3.18 -13.98 2.09
N LEU A 63 -3.37 -12.99 2.95
CA LEU A 63 -4.06 -13.17 4.23
C LEU A 63 -5.52 -13.53 4.05
N VAL A 64 -6.27 -12.81 3.20
CA VAL A 64 -7.68 -13.11 2.92
C VAL A 64 -7.85 -14.55 2.44
N ALA A 65 -7.06 -14.98 1.45
CA ALA A 65 -7.14 -16.34 0.93
C ALA A 65 -6.87 -17.41 2.00
N ARG A 66 -6.00 -17.13 2.97
CA ARG A 66 -5.62 -18.08 4.04
C ARG A 66 -6.59 -18.08 5.21
N LEU A 67 -7.18 -16.92 5.53
CA LEU A 67 -8.01 -16.73 6.73
C LEU A 67 -9.49 -17.00 6.44
N THR A 68 -9.99 -16.55 5.29
CA THR A 68 -11.43 -16.65 4.96
C THR A 68 -11.73 -17.71 3.90
N GLY A 69 -10.71 -18.15 3.14
CA GLY A 69 -10.89 -19.04 2.01
C GLY A 69 -11.63 -18.40 0.82
N ARG A 70 -11.81 -17.07 0.84
CA ARG A 70 -12.43 -16.29 -0.24
C ARG A 70 -11.37 -15.61 -1.09
N ALA A 71 -11.70 -15.35 -2.35
CA ALA A 71 -10.94 -14.44 -3.20
C ALA A 71 -11.60 -13.05 -3.14
N PRO A 72 -10.84 -11.96 -2.94
CA PRO A 72 -11.36 -10.59 -3.07
C PRO A 72 -11.87 -10.33 -4.48
N ASN A 73 -12.93 -9.52 -4.59
CA ASN A 73 -13.51 -9.14 -5.90
C ASN A 73 -12.69 -8.04 -6.60
N SER A 74 -11.84 -7.34 -5.84
CA SER A 74 -10.91 -6.33 -6.34
C SER A 74 -9.74 -6.17 -5.38
N TYR A 75 -8.68 -5.47 -5.81
CA TYR A 75 -7.56 -5.13 -4.94
C TYR A 75 -7.96 -4.32 -3.70
N ALA A 76 -8.95 -3.44 -3.81
CA ALA A 76 -9.44 -2.68 -2.67
C ALA A 76 -10.31 -3.53 -1.73
N ASP A 77 -11.02 -4.53 -2.27
CA ASP A 77 -11.94 -5.38 -1.51
C ASP A 77 -11.21 -6.23 -0.45
N CYS A 78 -9.94 -6.56 -0.68
CA CYS A 78 -9.18 -7.35 0.29
C CYS A 78 -9.07 -6.63 1.65
N PHE A 79 -8.94 -5.30 1.66
CA PHE A 79 -8.83 -4.50 2.88
C PHE A 79 -10.16 -4.42 3.62
N ASN A 80 -11.28 -4.37 2.88
CA ASN A 80 -12.62 -4.49 3.47
C ASN A 80 -12.79 -5.83 4.20
N ILE A 81 -12.35 -6.92 3.56
CA ILE A 81 -12.46 -8.26 4.14
C ILE A 81 -11.61 -8.35 5.42
N LEU A 82 -10.34 -7.89 5.39
CA LEU A 82 -9.51 -7.91 6.59
C LEU A 82 -10.10 -7.06 7.73
N SER A 83 -10.72 -5.92 7.42
CA SER A 83 -11.39 -5.11 8.44
C SER A 83 -12.64 -5.76 9.01
N GLY A 84 -13.48 -6.37 8.17
CA GLY A 84 -14.67 -7.11 8.59
C GLY A 84 -14.36 -8.31 9.49
N GLU A 85 -13.18 -8.91 9.32
CA GLU A 85 -12.65 -9.98 10.17
C GLU A 85 -11.86 -9.46 11.40
N HIS A 86 -11.89 -8.14 11.64
CA HIS A 86 -11.20 -7.45 12.75
C HIS A 86 -9.67 -7.54 12.74
N PHE A 87 -9.07 -7.80 11.57
CA PHE A 87 -7.61 -7.82 11.39
C PHE A 87 -7.02 -6.45 11.05
N LEU A 88 -7.85 -5.53 10.54
CA LEU A 88 -7.49 -4.15 10.33
C LEU A 88 -8.50 -3.22 10.97
N SER A 89 -8.00 -2.12 11.56
CA SER A 89 -8.89 -1.07 12.05
C SER A 89 -9.70 -0.48 10.88
N PRO A 90 -11.02 -0.26 11.04
CA PRO A 90 -11.86 0.28 9.97
C PRO A 90 -11.34 1.61 9.36
N PRO A 91 -10.85 2.57 10.17
CA PRO A 91 -10.30 3.81 9.61
C PRO A 91 -9.06 3.59 8.73
N LEU A 92 -8.19 2.65 9.10
CA LEU A 92 -7.00 2.34 8.31
C LEU A 92 -7.38 1.62 7.01
N ALA A 93 -8.29 0.65 7.09
CA ALA A 93 -8.79 -0.05 5.91
C ALA A 93 -9.38 0.91 4.87
N GLU A 94 -10.16 1.91 5.30
CA GLU A 94 -10.70 2.93 4.40
C GLU A 94 -9.60 3.71 3.67
N ARG A 95 -8.53 4.11 4.37
CA ARG A 95 -7.40 4.83 3.75
C ARG A 95 -6.63 3.96 2.76
N LEU A 96 -6.37 2.70 3.12
CA LEU A 96 -5.72 1.71 2.24
C LEU A 96 -6.55 1.41 0.99
N ILE A 97 -7.88 1.40 1.11
CA ILE A 97 -8.82 1.27 -0.02
C ILE A 97 -8.66 2.43 -0.99
N GLN A 98 -8.58 3.68 -0.49
CA GLN A 98 -8.35 4.84 -1.35
C GLN A 98 -6.98 4.79 -2.01
N MET A 99 -5.95 4.36 -1.29
CA MET A 99 -4.61 4.18 -1.84
C MET A 99 -4.58 3.13 -2.96
N ALA A 100 -5.26 1.99 -2.79
CA ALA A 100 -5.41 0.96 -3.82
C ALA A 100 -6.15 1.47 -5.07
N LYS A 101 -7.21 2.26 -4.89
CA LYS A 101 -7.92 2.92 -5.99
C LYS A 101 -7.03 3.91 -6.72
N PHE A 102 -6.23 4.69 -5.99
CA PHE A 102 -5.28 5.63 -6.58
C PHE A 102 -4.17 4.92 -7.36
N ARG A 103 -3.61 3.82 -6.83
CA ARG A 103 -2.69 2.95 -7.58
C ARG A 103 -3.30 2.44 -8.89
N ASN A 104 -4.57 2.05 -8.88
CA ASN A 104 -5.26 1.64 -10.11
C ASN A 104 -5.41 2.80 -11.10
N LEU A 105 -5.68 4.01 -10.61
CA LEU A 105 -5.68 5.21 -11.44
C LEU A 105 -4.31 5.46 -12.08
N LEU A 106 -3.22 5.33 -11.30
CA LEU A 106 -1.83 5.47 -11.75
C LEU A 106 -1.47 4.54 -12.92
N ILE A 107 -2.07 3.36 -12.99
CA ILE A 107 -1.74 2.34 -13.99
C ILE A 107 -2.69 2.35 -15.17
N HIS A 108 -3.96 2.74 -15.00
CA HIS A 108 -4.93 2.62 -16.08
C HIS A 108 -5.25 3.95 -16.77
N ARG A 109 -4.91 5.09 -16.17
CA ARG A 109 -5.28 6.42 -16.67
C ARG A 109 -4.10 7.38 -16.74
N TYR A 110 -2.97 6.90 -17.26
CA TYR A 110 -1.67 7.59 -17.31
C TYR A 110 -1.71 9.09 -17.70
N GLY A 111 -2.66 9.52 -18.55
CA GLY A 111 -2.76 10.90 -19.04
C GLY A 111 -3.63 11.87 -18.20
N ASP A 112 -4.43 11.38 -17.25
CA ASP A 112 -5.42 12.19 -16.52
C ASP A 112 -5.00 12.44 -15.05
N ILE A 113 -3.74 12.21 -14.71
CA ILE A 113 -3.29 12.18 -13.33
C ILE A 113 -2.75 13.53 -12.93
N ASP A 114 -3.39 14.08 -11.90
CA ASP A 114 -2.93 15.28 -11.22
C ASP A 114 -1.76 14.93 -10.28
N ASP A 115 -0.56 15.35 -10.67
CA ASP A 115 0.68 15.04 -9.95
C ASP A 115 0.80 15.74 -8.59
N SER A 116 0.00 16.78 -8.37
CA SER A 116 -0.15 17.38 -7.04
C SER A 116 -0.74 16.38 -6.04
N LYS A 117 -1.60 15.45 -6.49
CA LYS A 117 -2.15 14.38 -5.64
C LYS A 117 -1.11 13.34 -5.28
N VAL A 118 -0.22 13.01 -6.21
CA VAL A 118 0.91 12.10 -5.94
C VAL A 118 1.78 12.69 -4.83
N TYR A 119 2.14 13.96 -4.94
CA TYR A 119 2.88 14.69 -3.91
C TYR A 119 2.12 14.69 -2.57
N HIS A 120 0.82 14.98 -2.58
CA HIS A 120 0.02 15.02 -1.35
C HIS A 120 0.01 13.66 -0.63
N ILE A 121 -0.17 12.56 -1.36
CA ILE A 121 -0.15 11.20 -0.79
C ILE A 121 1.22 10.89 -0.18
N ILE A 122 2.29 11.24 -0.88
CA ILE A 122 3.67 11.03 -0.40
C ILE A 122 3.94 11.79 0.90
N CYS A 123 3.44 13.02 1.02
CA CYS A 123 3.72 13.84 2.20
C CYS A 123 2.80 13.54 3.40
N ASN A 124 1.60 12.98 3.18
CA ASN A 124 0.58 12.89 4.22
C ASN A 124 0.08 11.47 4.53
N ASN A 125 0.34 10.48 3.68
CA ASN A 125 -0.31 9.17 3.77
C ASN A 125 0.64 7.96 3.78
N LEU A 126 1.94 8.14 3.64
CA LEU A 126 2.87 7.00 3.62
C LEU A 126 2.90 6.21 4.92
N ASP A 127 2.66 6.88 6.06
CA ASP A 127 2.62 6.24 7.38
C ASP A 127 1.50 5.21 7.51
N ASP A 128 0.46 5.29 6.67
CA ASP A 128 -0.61 4.27 6.65
C ASP A 128 -0.07 2.88 6.27
N LEU A 129 0.98 2.81 5.45
CA LEU A 129 1.60 1.54 5.06
C LEU A 129 2.45 0.94 6.18
N GLU A 130 3.11 1.76 7.01
CA GLU A 130 3.82 1.26 8.20
C GLU A 130 2.82 0.83 9.29
N LEU A 131 1.74 1.60 9.49
CA LEU A 131 0.66 1.22 10.40
C LEU A 131 0.01 -0.09 9.97
N TYR A 132 -0.21 -0.28 8.67
CA TYR A 132 -0.68 -1.54 8.10
C TYR A 132 0.24 -2.70 8.45
N LEU A 133 1.55 -2.56 8.23
CA LEU A 133 2.52 -3.61 8.57
C LEU A 133 2.51 -3.93 10.07
N ALA A 134 2.36 -2.92 10.95
CA ALA A 134 2.27 -3.11 12.38
C ALA A 134 1.02 -3.90 12.81
N GLU A 135 -0.17 -3.55 12.28
CA GLU A 135 -1.42 -4.28 12.56
C GLU A 135 -1.33 -5.74 12.09
N ILE A 136 -0.77 -5.98 10.88
CA ILE A 136 -0.57 -7.34 10.38
C ILE A 136 0.44 -8.12 11.22
N ALA A 137 1.58 -7.52 11.59
CA ALA A 137 2.62 -8.15 12.41
C ALA A 137 2.05 -8.62 13.76
N ALA A 138 1.26 -7.76 14.41
CA ALA A 138 0.56 -8.08 15.65
C ALA A 138 -0.41 -9.26 15.47
N MET A 139 -1.17 -9.27 14.36
CA MET A 139 -2.09 -10.35 14.02
C MET A 139 -1.38 -11.70 13.79
N VAL A 140 -0.32 -11.74 12.97
CA VAL A 140 0.39 -13.00 12.64
C VAL A 140 1.39 -13.46 13.70
N LYS A 141 1.61 -12.65 14.75
CA LYS A 141 2.64 -12.86 15.78
C LYS A 141 4.00 -13.12 15.13
N CYS A 142 4.44 -12.17 14.31
CA CYS A 142 5.69 -12.24 13.57
C CYS A 142 6.21 -10.83 13.32
N GLU A 143 7.53 -10.65 13.42
CA GLU A 143 8.19 -9.45 12.92
C GLU A 143 8.11 -9.42 11.40
N LEU A 144 7.63 -8.29 10.88
CA LEU A 144 7.54 -7.94 9.48
C LEU A 144 8.47 -6.77 9.20
#